data_AF-A0A0L1LWU5-F1
#
_entry.id   AF-A0A0L1LWU5-F1
#
_cell.length_a   1.000
_cell.length_b   1.000
_cell.length_c   1.000
_cell.angle_alpha   90.00
_cell.angle_beta   90.00
_cell.angle_gamma   90.00
#
_symmetry.space_group_name_H-M   'P 1'
#
loop_
_entity.id
_entity.type
_entity.pdbx_description
1 polymer ?
#
loop_
_entity_poly.entity_id
_entity_poly.type
_entity_poly.pdbx_seq_one_letter_code
_entity_poly.pdbx_strand_id
1 'polypeptide(L)' 'MGVTVTLAADIVTDVSVTPHATDPTSLDLQKRFAAAVPSVVVGRDLDEINVDRLAGSSGTPQGFNAALERIKAQANR' A
#
# COMPACT_ATOMS: atom_id res chain seq x y z
N MET A 1 3.97 -4.01 -8.66
CA MET A 1 2.70 -4.07 -7.89
C MET A 1 1.96 -2.77 -8.15
N GLY A 2 0.66 -2.83 -8.43
CA GLY A 2 -0.21 -1.66 -8.54
C GLY A 2 -0.77 -1.30 -7.17
N VAL A 3 -0.94 0.00 -6.91
CA VAL A 3 -1.54 0.53 -5.68
C VAL A 3 -2.59 1.55 -6.06
N THR A 4 -3.78 1.40 -5.51
CA THR A 4 -4.90 2.34 -5.66
C THR A 4 -5.41 2.67 -4.28
N VAL A 5 -5.65 3.96 -4.03
CA VAL A 5 -6.14 4.48 -2.75
C VAL A 5 -7.35 5.35 -3.02
N THR A 6 -8.40 5.21 -2.22
CA THR A 6 -9.54 6.12 -2.21
C THR A 6 -9.46 6.99 -0.96
N LEU A 7 -9.60 8.30 -1.15
CA LEU A 7 -9.45 9.31 -0.11
C LEU A 7 -10.77 10.04 0.12
N ALA A 8 -11.04 10.39 1.38
CA ALA A 8 -12.07 11.34 1.76
C ALA A 8 -11.49 12.28 2.82
N ALA A 9 -11.33 13.57 2.48
CA ALA A 9 -10.66 14.56 3.33
C ALA A 9 -9.31 14.05 3.87
N ASP A 10 -8.45 13.59 2.94
CA ASP A 10 -7.11 13.01 3.21
C ASP A 10 -7.08 11.72 4.04
N ILE A 11 -8.25 11.22 4.49
CA ILE A 11 -8.37 9.92 5.14
C ILE A 11 -8.52 8.82 4.10
N VAL A 12 -7.72 7.76 4.22
CA VAL A 12 -7.84 6.55 3.41
C VAL A 12 -9.14 5.83 3.75
N THR A 13 -10.04 5.74 2.79
CA THR A 13 -11.32 5.00 2.93
C THR A 13 -11.28 3.62 2.29
N ASP A 14 -10.43 3.44 1.29
CA ASP A 14 -10.17 2.15 0.66
C ASP A 14 -8.73 2.07 0.12
N VAL A 15 -8.18 0.86 0.10
CA VAL A 15 -6.89 0.58 -0.54
C VAL A 15 -6.95 -0.76 -1.27
N SER A 16 -6.46 -0.76 -2.50
CA SER A 16 -6.32 -1.96 -3.31
C SER A 16 -4.89 -2.11 -3.79
N VAL A 17 -4.38 -3.33 -3.68
CA VAL A 17 -3.02 -3.69 -4.08
C VAL A 17 -3.08 -4.84 -5.08
N THR A 18 -2.57 -4.60 -6.28
CA THR A 18 -2.57 -5.57 -7.38
C THR A 18 -1.18 -6.21 -7.53
N PRO A 19 -1.03 -7.50 -7.23
CA PRO A 19 0.23 -8.21 -7.44
C PRO A 19 0.58 -8.31 -8.93
N HIS A 20 1.87 -8.17 -9.27
CA HIS A 20 2.39 -8.34 -10.64
C HIS A 20 3.66 -9.20 -10.70
N ALA A 21 4.13 -9.72 -9.55
CA ALA A 21 5.28 -10.62 -9.55
C ALA A 21 4.98 -11.92 -10.32
N THR A 22 5.97 -12.38 -11.10
CA THR A 22 5.94 -13.64 -11.82
C THR A 22 6.65 -14.77 -11.06
N ASP A 23 7.65 -14.42 -10.25
CA ASP A 23 8.28 -15.36 -9.31
C ASP A 23 7.28 -15.80 -8.22
N PRO A 24 7.09 -17.11 -7.96
CA PRO A 24 6.09 -17.60 -7.01
C PRO A 24 6.25 -17.07 -5.59
N THR A 25 7.49 -16.96 -5.09
CA THR A 25 7.78 -16.45 -3.74
C THR A 25 7.39 -14.99 -3.63
N SER A 26 7.80 -14.19 -4.60
CA SER A 26 7.49 -12.75 -4.67
C SER A 26 5.99 -12.50 -4.83
N LEU A 27 5.30 -13.35 -5.59
CA LEU A 27 3.85 -13.28 -5.77
C LEU A 27 3.10 -13.59 -4.48
N ASP A 28 3.51 -14.62 -3.73
CA ASP A 28 2.93 -14.95 -2.43
C ASP A 28 3.12 -13.80 -1.43
N LEU A 29 4.32 -13.21 -1.36
CA LEU A 29 4.56 -12.03 -0.52
C LEU A 29 3.68 -10.84 -0.90
N GLN A 30 3.51 -10.55 -2.20
CA GLN A 30 2.63 -9.47 -2.66
C GLN A 30 1.16 -9.75 -2.33
N LYS A 31 0.68 -10.98 -2.45
CA LYS A 31 -0.70 -11.37 -2.09
C LYS A 31 -0.95 -11.23 -0.59
N ARG A 32 -0.02 -11.70 0.24
CA ARG A 32 -0.11 -11.57 1.70
C ARG A 32 -0.10 -10.11 2.14
N PHE A 33 0.76 -9.30 1.54
CA PHE A 33 0.78 -7.85 1.77
C PHE A 33 -0.54 -7.20 1.36
N ALA A 34 -1.06 -7.52 0.16
CA ALA A 34 -2.32 -6.98 -0.34
C ALA A 34 -3.50 -7.31 0.59
N ALA A 35 -3.53 -8.50 1.19
CA ALA A 35 -4.55 -8.89 2.15
C ALA A 35 -4.39 -8.19 3.51
N ALA A 36 -3.16 -7.87 3.93
CA ALA A 36 -2.87 -7.30 5.24
C ALA A 36 -2.87 -5.77 5.28
N VAL A 37 -2.55 -5.09 4.17
CA VAL A 37 -2.40 -3.63 4.18
C VAL A 37 -3.69 -2.87 4.51
N PRO A 38 -4.90 -3.27 4.08
CA PRO A 38 -6.11 -2.52 4.38
C PRO A 38 -6.33 -2.33 5.89
N SER A 39 -6.03 -3.36 6.70
CA SER A 39 -6.25 -3.31 8.14
C SER A 39 -5.33 -2.34 8.89
N VAL A 40 -4.26 -1.85 8.25
CA VAL A 40 -3.30 -0.94 8.90
C VAL A 40 -3.32 0.48 8.33
N VAL A 41 -4.06 0.72 7.24
CA VAL A 41 -4.09 2.01 6.55
C VAL A 41 -5.49 2.60 6.40
N VAL A 42 -6.55 1.78 6.29
CA VAL A 42 -7.91 2.31 6.19
C VAL A 42 -8.28 3.03 7.49
N GLY A 43 -8.86 4.22 7.36
CA GLY A 43 -9.19 5.12 8.45
C GLY A 43 -8.04 6.01 8.94
N ARG A 44 -6.85 5.90 8.33
CA ARG A 44 -5.70 6.75 8.66
C ARG A 44 -5.56 7.89 7.68
N ASP A 45 -5.00 8.99 8.17
CA ASP A 45 -4.56 10.10 7.34
C ASP A 45 -3.44 9.63 6.41
N LEU A 46 -3.55 9.99 5.12
CA LEU A 46 -2.59 9.62 4.10
C LEU A 46 -1.16 10.02 4.48
N ASP A 47 -0.98 11.19 5.08
CA ASP A 47 0.34 11.75 5.43
C ASP A 47 1.02 11.00 6.58
N GLU A 48 0.25 10.33 7.43
CA GLU A 48 0.74 9.57 8.58
C GLU A 48 1.04 8.10 8.28
N ILE A 49 0.73 7.61 7.08
CA ILE A 49 0.94 6.20 6.73
C ILE A 49 2.41 5.97 6.37
N ASN A 50 3.05 5.13 7.19
CA ASN A 50 4.29 4.45 6.85
C ASN A 50 4.14 2.98 7.27
N VAL A 51 4.25 2.07 6.32
CA VAL A 51 4.13 0.63 6.57
C VAL A 51 5.52 0.02 6.66
N ASP A 52 5.87 -0.51 7.83
CA ASP A 52 7.09 -1.27 8.05
C ASP A 52 6.92 -2.73 7.59
N ARG A 53 7.60 -3.69 8.23
CA ARG A 53 7.43 -5.11 7.90
C ARG A 53 5.98 -5.53 8.10
N LEU A 54 5.34 -5.95 7.00
CA LEU A 54 3.98 -6.45 7.00
C LEU A 54 3.92 -7.80 6.29
N ALA A 55 3.20 -8.74 6.89
CA ALA A 55 2.96 -10.07 6.34
C ALA A 55 4.23 -10.84 5.91
N GLY A 56 5.34 -10.65 6.65
CA GLY A 56 6.62 -11.31 6.40
C GLY A 56 7.43 -10.72 5.23
N SER A 57 6.95 -9.68 4.55
CA SER A 57 7.68 -9.00 3.48
C SER A 57 8.37 -7.75 3.99
N SER A 58 9.65 -7.59 3.67
CA SER A 58 10.41 -6.34 3.87
C SER A 58 10.46 -5.48 2.61
N GLY A 59 10.44 -6.08 1.42
CA GLY A 59 10.53 -5.35 0.14
C GLY A 59 9.19 -4.81 -0.38
N THR A 60 8.08 -5.50 -0.12
CA THR A 60 6.75 -5.07 -0.56
C THR A 60 6.28 -3.76 0.11
N PRO A 61 6.49 -3.57 1.44
CA PRO A 61 6.17 -2.31 2.10
C PRO A 61 6.91 -1.10 1.53
N GLN A 62 8.20 -1.25 1.17
CA GLN A 62 8.97 -0.16 0.56
C GLN A 62 8.36 0.32 -0.76
N GLY A 63 7.98 -0.62 -1.64
CA GLY A 63 7.31 -0.28 -2.89
C GLY A 63 5.94 0.36 -2.69
N PHE A 64 5.20 -0.06 -1.67
CA PHE A 64 3.92 0.53 -1.30
C PHE A 64 4.07 1.97 -0.77
N ASN A 65 4.99 2.21 0.18
CA ASN A 65 5.24 3.56 0.71
C ASN A 65 5.70 4.50 -0.40
N ALA A 66 6.56 4.05 -1.31
CA ALA A 66 6.96 4.84 -2.47
C ALA A 66 5.79 5.13 -3.44
N ALA A 67 4.74 4.31 -3.47
CA ALA A 67 3.53 4.61 -4.23
C ALA A 67 2.67 5.65 -3.50
N LEU A 68 2.52 5.55 -2.18
CA LEU A 68 1.80 6.54 -1.37
C LEU A 68 2.40 7.95 -1.52
N GLU A 69 3.73 8.08 -1.47
CA GLU A 69 4.41 9.38 -1.68
C GLU A 69 4.07 10.00 -3.05
N ARG A 70 3.92 9.18 -4.10
CA ARG A 70 3.49 9.68 -5.41
C ARG A 70 2.02 10.10 -5.40
N ILE A 71 1.16 9.36 -4.71
CA ILE A 71 -0.27 9.69 -4.58
C ILE A 71 -0.43 11.00 -3.81
N LYS A 72 0.30 11.20 -2.71
CA LYS A 72 0.32 12.47 -1.96
C LYS A 72 0.69 13.65 -2.85
N ALA A 73 1.76 13.51 -3.64
CA ALA A 73 2.20 14.55 -4.56
C ALA A 73 1.18 14.85 -5.69
N GLN A 74 0.33 13.88 -6.04
CA GLN A 74 -0.75 14.05 -7.02
C GLN A 74 -2.02 14.64 -6.41
N ALA A 75 -2.33 14.31 -5.16
CA ALA A 75 -3.51 14.81 -4.44
C ALA A 75 -3.35 16.28 -4.00
N ASN A 76 -2.13 16.73 -3.71
CA ASN A 76 -1.80 18.11 -3.34
C ASN A 76 -1.62 19.07 -4.55
N ARG A 77 -2.07 18.69 -5.75
CA ARG A 77 -2.04 19.52 -6.96
C ARG A 77 -3.44 19.97 -7.36
#